data_AF-A0A397CGC2-F1
#
_entry.id   AF-A0A397CGC2-F1
#
_cell.length_a   1.000
_cell.length_b   1.000
_cell.length_c   1.000
_cell.angle_alpha   90.00
_cell.angle_beta   90.00
_cell.angle_gamma   90.00
#
_symmetry.space_group_name_H-M   'P 1'
#
loop_
_entity.id
_entity.type
_entity.pdbx_description
1 polymer ?
#
loop_
_entity_poly.entity_id
_entity_poly.type
_entity_poly.pdbx_seq_one_letter_code
_entity_poly.pdbx_strand_id
1 'polypeptide(L)'
;MTDTLASAPATRHPAWIATAIAALMCLGILGLNFESDFVVKSTSLAHKQQLHAAAMNHTVIVATNHTVYVDRVIEKVVLKKTLVNAVDHNTAYVSHNYDNTTVHIVYSTSCDQPNRHFLSAALQVSASKVGQRGPITEIISGCSDEEVQRFASEPSFYHDYHRHFTPSYSPHPKSGITDDYSPYNKPFALRHLLHTPPSSSNPAAVKGNMPVALMDADFIFFQPLRVNTGADLSSFYHGEQRQGEEIQDVVADGHALAQDWTSYYGAGWFNPDNEDKKAAVCAGKPCMDVTSDDGREYYAGGGPPYILTKNDWLKMIDSYGDFVIAGRKLSKNWMVEMYAYGLAAGNHHIKHTLVTHLGPTWPQSEVHSWTFLDDDTPNPCDVASLDVVLPRHPPISVHYCQKYGYFDKEDAGFHFYKYHIPYDILECDAMLLQLPPPWQWTDIPSLGLEGIDLVAKRHEVWTECTLAKILNQVFLTAKEKLCPLGFNTHQGLPMSEPHQRDSALPGGAPKEY
;
A
#
# COMPACT_ATOMS: atom_id res chain seq x y z
N MET A 1 -83.74 16.68 23.76
CA MET A 1 -84.17 15.28 23.63
C MET A 1 -82.99 14.55 23.00
N THR A 2 -82.03 14.13 23.84
CA THR A 2 -81.82 12.74 24.33
C THR A 2 -81.25 11.85 23.22
N ASP A 3 -79.92 11.65 23.23
CA ASP A 3 -79.20 10.40 23.64
C ASP A 3 -79.14 9.40 22.47
N THR A 4 -78.02 8.82 22.06
CA THR A 4 -77.03 8.03 22.83
C THR A 4 -75.69 7.91 22.09
N LEU A 5 -74.59 8.06 22.82
CA LEU A 5 -73.23 7.62 22.47
C LEU A 5 -73.08 6.10 22.65
N ALA A 6 -72.47 5.41 21.68
CA ALA A 6 -72.01 4.02 21.82
C ALA A 6 -70.48 3.99 22.00
N SER A 7 -70.04 3.47 23.15
CA SER A 7 -68.63 3.28 23.51
C SER A 7 -68.07 1.97 22.94
N ALA A 8 -66.90 2.02 22.30
CA ALA A 8 -66.12 0.84 21.91
C ALA A 8 -65.41 0.20 23.14
N PRO A 9 -65.20 -1.13 23.16
CA PRO A 9 -64.60 -1.82 24.29
C PRO A 9 -63.07 -1.65 24.31
N ALA A 10 -62.53 -1.31 25.47
CA ALA A 10 -61.10 -1.27 25.74
C ALA A 10 -60.49 -2.68 25.68
N THR A 11 -59.51 -2.89 24.79
CA THR A 11 -58.70 -4.11 24.69
C THR A 11 -57.77 -4.21 25.89
N ARG A 12 -58.11 -5.07 26.85
CA ARG A 12 -57.22 -5.45 27.94
C ARG A 12 -56.12 -6.38 27.39
N HIS A 13 -54.95 -5.83 27.11
CA HIS A 13 -53.75 -6.65 26.95
C HIS A 13 -53.46 -7.34 28.29
N PRO A 14 -53.25 -8.66 28.31
CA PRO A 14 -53.10 -9.36 29.56
C PRO A 14 -51.71 -9.10 30.14
N ALA A 15 -51.67 -8.63 31.40
CA ALA A 15 -50.47 -8.21 32.12
C ALA A 15 -49.33 -9.26 32.17
N TRP A 16 -49.61 -10.52 31.85
CA TRP A 16 -48.59 -11.57 31.77
C TRP A 16 -47.62 -11.38 30.60
N ILE A 17 -48.01 -10.72 29.51
CA ILE A 17 -47.11 -10.47 28.35
C ILE A 17 -46.01 -9.47 28.74
N ALA A 18 -46.36 -8.39 29.43
CA ALA A 18 -45.37 -7.43 29.93
C ALA A 18 -44.42 -8.07 30.96
N THR A 19 -44.93 -8.99 31.77
CA THR A 19 -44.15 -9.73 32.76
C THR A 19 -43.18 -10.71 32.11
N ALA A 20 -43.59 -11.39 31.03
CA ALA A 20 -42.74 -12.30 30.27
C ALA A 20 -41.59 -11.57 29.53
N ILE A 21 -41.88 -10.40 28.96
CA ILE A 21 -40.87 -9.56 28.30
C ILE A 21 -39.83 -9.04 29.31
N ALA A 22 -40.27 -8.61 30.50
CA ALA A 22 -39.37 -8.17 31.57
C ALA A 22 -38.48 -9.33 32.08
N ALA A 23 -39.02 -10.54 32.19
CA ALA A 23 -38.26 -11.73 32.59
C ALA A 23 -37.19 -12.12 31.56
N LEU A 24 -37.50 -12.05 30.26
CA LEU A 24 -36.55 -12.31 29.17
C LEU A 24 -35.43 -11.27 29.14
N MET A 25 -35.73 -9.98 29.36
CA MET A 25 -34.71 -8.94 29.47
C MET A 25 -33.80 -9.14 30.69
N CYS A 26 -34.35 -9.56 31.84
CA CYS A 26 -33.54 -9.85 33.03
C CYS A 26 -32.62 -11.07 32.83
N LEU A 27 -33.08 -12.10 32.12
CA LEU A 27 -32.25 -13.26 31.76
C LEU A 27 -31.14 -12.89 30.76
N GLY A 28 -31.41 -12.02 29.79
CA GLY A 28 -30.40 -11.49 28.87
C GLY A 28 -29.31 -10.67 29.57
N ILE A 29 -29.69 -9.83 30.54
CA ILE A 29 -28.74 -9.04 31.34
C ILE A 29 -27.90 -9.96 32.25
N LEU A 30 -28.46 -11.03 32.80
CA LEU A 30 -27.69 -12.00 33.59
C LEU A 30 -26.73 -12.82 32.73
N GLY A 31 -27.10 -13.19 31.50
CA GLY A 31 -26.22 -13.88 30.55
C GLY A 31 -25.01 -13.03 30.13
N LEU A 32 -25.23 -11.76 29.80
CA LEU A 32 -24.16 -10.82 29.42
C LEU A 32 -23.21 -10.50 30.58
N ASN A 33 -23.71 -10.47 31.82
CA ASN A 33 -22.86 -10.28 33.01
C ASN A 33 -22.05 -11.55 33.36
N PHE A 34 -22.51 -12.75 33.00
CA PHE A 34 -21.77 -13.98 33.28
C PHE A 34 -20.63 -14.22 32.28
N GLU A 35 -20.80 -13.84 31.00
CA GLU A 35 -19.73 -13.92 30.00
C GLU A 35 -18.63 -12.88 30.21
N SER A 36 -18.98 -11.67 30.65
CA SER A 36 -18.00 -10.62 30.96
C SER A 36 -17.16 -10.94 32.22
N ASP A 37 -17.76 -11.55 33.26
CA ASP A 37 -17.01 -11.99 34.45
C ASP A 37 -16.06 -13.17 34.18
N PHE A 38 -16.36 -14.02 33.19
CA PHE A 38 -15.50 -15.15 32.78
C PHE A 38 -14.28 -14.67 31.97
N VAL A 39 -14.45 -13.69 31.08
CA VAL A 39 -13.36 -13.10 30.29
C VAL A 39 -12.42 -12.24 31.15
N VAL A 40 -12.94 -11.53 32.15
CA VAL A 40 -12.12 -10.69 33.07
C VAL A 40 -11.34 -11.54 34.09
N LYS A 41 -11.90 -12.66 34.59
CA LYS A 41 -11.17 -13.55 35.53
C LYS A 41 -10.13 -14.43 34.86
N SER A 42 -10.34 -14.85 33.61
CA SER A 42 -9.35 -15.66 32.85
C SER A 42 -8.11 -14.86 32.44
N THR A 43 -8.28 -13.58 32.07
CA THR A 43 -7.17 -12.65 31.77
C THR A 43 -6.42 -12.21 33.04
N SER A 44 -7.12 -12.02 34.15
CA SER A 44 -6.51 -11.68 35.45
C SER A 44 -5.60 -12.79 36.00
N LEU A 45 -5.95 -14.07 35.82
CA LEU A 45 -5.13 -15.19 36.27
C LEU A 45 -3.89 -15.40 35.38
N ALA A 46 -4.01 -15.22 34.06
CA ALA A 46 -2.88 -15.28 33.13
C ALA A 46 -1.86 -14.14 33.39
N HIS A 47 -2.35 -12.94 33.72
CA HIS A 47 -1.48 -11.79 34.01
C HIS A 47 -0.79 -11.90 35.39
N LYS A 48 -1.46 -12.46 36.41
CA LYS A 48 -0.83 -12.72 37.73
C LYS A 48 0.22 -13.82 37.70
N GLN A 49 0.09 -14.83 36.84
CA GLN A 49 1.12 -15.86 36.67
C GLN A 49 2.37 -15.33 35.92
N GLN A 50 2.22 -14.38 34.99
CA GLN A 50 3.37 -13.73 34.36
C GLN A 50 4.11 -12.75 35.29
N LEU A 51 3.39 -12.01 36.14
CA LEU A 51 4.00 -11.02 37.05
C LEU A 51 4.73 -11.64 38.25
N HIS A 52 4.34 -12.84 38.70
CA HIS A 52 5.05 -13.54 39.78
C HIS A 52 6.35 -14.24 39.31
N ALA A 53 6.52 -14.48 38.01
CA ALA A 53 7.76 -15.02 37.45
C ALA A 53 8.85 -13.94 37.22
N ALA A 54 8.46 -12.66 37.15
CA ALA A 54 9.37 -11.55 36.86
C ALA A 54 9.98 -10.87 38.10
N ALA A 55 9.59 -11.26 39.32
CA ALA A 55 9.96 -10.57 40.56
C ALA A 55 11.05 -11.27 41.40
N MET A 56 11.77 -12.26 40.86
CA MET A 56 12.94 -12.86 41.52
C MET A 56 14.06 -13.16 40.52
N ASN A 57 14.88 -12.16 40.22
CA ASN A 57 16.33 -12.29 40.02
C ASN A 57 16.92 -10.93 39.62
N HIS A 58 17.49 -10.22 40.59
CA HIS A 58 18.50 -9.21 40.29
C HIS A 58 19.77 -9.94 39.85
N THR A 59 19.92 -10.11 38.53
CA THR A 59 21.19 -10.55 37.94
C THR A 59 21.55 -9.55 36.85
N VAL A 60 22.71 -8.92 37.01
CA VAL A 60 23.37 -8.10 35.99
C VAL A 60 23.60 -9.01 34.77
N ILE A 61 22.87 -8.80 33.67
CA ILE A 61 23.09 -9.53 32.42
C ILE A 61 24.15 -8.76 31.62
N VAL A 62 25.37 -9.28 31.66
CA VAL A 62 26.39 -9.01 30.64
C VAL A 62 25.95 -9.70 29.37
N ALA A 63 25.89 -8.97 28.26
CA ALA A 63 25.53 -9.53 26.95
C ALA A 63 26.54 -10.61 26.54
N THR A 64 26.10 -11.86 26.45
CA THR A 64 26.83 -12.93 25.79
C THR A 64 26.05 -13.37 24.55
N ASN A 65 26.63 -13.08 23.38
CA ASN A 65 26.17 -13.58 22.08
C ASN A 65 26.20 -15.10 22.09
N HIS A 66 25.04 -15.75 21.97
CA HIS A 66 24.96 -17.17 21.66
C HIS A 66 24.73 -17.37 20.16
N THR A 67 25.78 -17.74 19.45
CA THR A 67 25.72 -18.20 18.06
C THR A 67 25.39 -19.68 18.06
N VAL A 68 24.27 -20.08 17.45
CA VAL A 68 23.93 -21.50 17.23
C VAL A 68 24.35 -21.87 15.81
N TYR A 69 25.32 -22.76 15.67
CA TYR A 69 25.73 -23.34 14.38
C TYR A 69 24.99 -24.67 14.17
N VAL A 70 24.42 -24.87 12.98
CA VAL A 70 23.98 -26.19 12.51
C VAL A 70 25.00 -26.65 11.47
N ASP A 71 25.91 -27.54 11.86
CA ASP A 71 26.90 -28.10 10.95
C ASP A 71 26.26 -29.20 10.09
N ARG A 72 26.16 -28.97 8.78
CA ARG A 72 26.15 -30.03 7.77
C ARG A 72 27.39 -29.89 6.91
N VAL A 73 28.35 -30.79 7.11
CA VAL A 73 29.56 -30.89 6.29
C VAL A 73 29.21 -31.63 4.99
N ILE A 74 29.19 -30.90 3.88
CA ILE A 74 29.40 -31.45 2.53
C ILE A 74 30.58 -30.66 1.95
N GLU A 75 31.50 -31.38 1.31
CA GLU A 75 32.85 -30.95 0.93
C GLU A 75 32.97 -29.54 0.32
N LYS A 76 33.88 -28.76 0.92
CA LYS A 76 34.67 -27.64 0.35
C LYS A 76 33.97 -26.64 -0.58
N VAL A 77 32.97 -25.90 -0.09
CA VAL A 77 32.86 -24.44 -0.28
C VAL A 77 32.15 -23.85 0.94
N VAL A 78 32.82 -22.99 1.72
CA VAL A 78 32.14 -22.21 2.77
C VAL A 78 31.45 -21.03 2.09
N LEU A 79 30.19 -21.23 1.67
CA LEU A 79 29.29 -20.12 1.35
C LEU A 79 28.77 -19.55 2.66
N LYS A 80 29.27 -18.38 3.06
CA LYS A 80 28.64 -17.56 4.12
C LYS A 80 27.35 -16.99 3.55
N LYS A 81 26.27 -17.77 3.59
CA LYS A 81 24.91 -17.25 3.35
C LYS A 81 24.47 -16.53 4.62
N THR A 82 24.57 -15.21 4.63
CA THR A 82 23.92 -14.37 5.64
C THR A 82 22.41 -14.48 5.39
N LEU A 83 21.71 -15.30 6.18
CA LEU A 83 20.26 -15.18 6.29
C LEU A 83 19.99 -13.83 6.97
N VAL A 84 19.40 -12.90 6.22
CA VAL A 84 18.91 -11.65 6.79
C VAL A 84 17.88 -12.02 7.86
N ASN A 85 18.23 -11.67 9.09
CA ASN A 85 17.64 -12.20 10.31
C ASN A 85 16.19 -11.78 10.54
N ALA A 86 15.51 -12.63 11.32
CA ALA A 86 14.28 -12.39 12.04
C ALA A 86 14.13 -10.94 12.53
N VAL A 87 12.96 -10.37 12.26
CA VAL A 87 12.53 -9.06 12.75
C VAL A 87 12.56 -9.07 14.28
N ASP A 88 13.43 -8.25 14.88
CA ASP A 88 13.40 -7.99 16.32
C ASP A 88 12.13 -7.19 16.66
N HIS A 89 11.11 -7.90 17.15
CA HIS A 89 9.83 -7.34 17.57
C HIS A 89 9.87 -6.67 18.96
N ASN A 90 11.00 -6.72 19.69
CA ASN A 90 11.06 -6.29 21.09
C ASN A 90 11.61 -4.88 21.32
N THR A 91 12.03 -4.16 20.28
CA THR A 91 12.41 -2.75 20.45
C THR A 91 11.18 -1.87 20.21
N ALA A 92 10.56 -1.39 21.30
CA ALA A 92 9.56 -0.33 21.21
C ALA A 92 10.18 0.87 20.46
N TYR A 93 9.67 1.13 19.25
CA TYR A 93 10.24 2.10 18.32
C TYR A 93 10.10 3.52 18.85
N VAL A 94 11.20 4.10 19.34
CA VAL A 94 11.26 5.52 19.68
C VAL A 94 11.48 6.31 18.38
N SER A 95 10.54 7.19 18.06
CA SER A 95 10.31 7.88 16.78
C SER A 95 11.44 8.79 16.23
N HIS A 96 12.67 8.72 16.74
CA HIS A 96 13.69 9.73 16.44
C HIS A 96 15.12 9.22 16.19
N ASN A 97 15.33 7.90 16.11
CA ASN A 97 16.66 7.33 15.88
C ASN A 97 16.73 6.65 14.50
N TYR A 98 16.49 7.44 13.45
CA TYR A 98 16.62 6.95 12.07
C TYR A 98 18.09 6.77 11.72
N ASP A 99 18.41 5.62 11.11
CA ASP A 99 19.73 5.34 10.57
C ASP A 99 19.79 5.65 9.06
N ASN A 100 20.94 5.41 8.44
CA ASN A 100 21.15 5.58 7.00
C ASN A 100 20.34 4.59 6.14
N THR A 101 19.68 3.60 6.75
CA THR A 101 18.84 2.62 6.07
C THR A 101 17.35 2.96 6.07
N THR A 102 16.99 4.00 6.82
CA THR A 102 15.62 4.44 6.99
C THR A 102 15.18 5.27 5.78
N VAL A 103 13.95 5.02 5.33
CA VAL A 103 13.33 5.70 4.19
C VAL A 103 12.12 6.49 4.67
N HIS A 104 12.00 7.74 4.22
CA HIS A 104 10.77 8.54 4.37
C HIS A 104 9.84 8.21 3.20
N ILE A 105 8.73 7.51 3.48
CA ILE A 105 7.74 7.20 2.45
C ILE A 105 6.83 8.43 2.26
N VAL A 106 6.68 8.86 1.02
CA VAL A 106 5.87 10.02 0.64
C VAL A 106 4.96 9.61 -0.50
N TYR A 107 3.68 9.95 -0.40
CA TYR A 107 2.71 9.75 -1.47
C TYR A 107 1.76 10.94 -1.56
N SER A 108 1.25 11.22 -2.75
CA SER A 108 0.35 12.35 -3.00
C SER A 108 -1.07 11.89 -3.26
N THR A 109 -2.02 12.59 -2.68
CA THR A 109 -3.46 12.46 -2.91
C THR A 109 -4.10 13.83 -3.14
N SER A 110 -5.38 13.83 -3.50
CA SER A 110 -6.20 15.04 -3.63
C SER A 110 -7.37 15.00 -2.66
N CYS A 111 -7.92 16.17 -2.30
CA CYS A 111 -9.05 16.28 -1.37
C CYS A 111 -10.34 15.70 -1.95
N ASP A 112 -10.49 15.77 -3.27
CA ASP A 112 -11.56 15.20 -4.08
C ASP A 112 -11.28 13.76 -4.56
N GLN A 113 -10.12 13.18 -4.19
CA GLN A 113 -9.77 11.84 -4.64
C GLN A 113 -10.72 10.80 -4.02
N PRO A 114 -11.46 10.03 -4.83
CA PRO A 114 -12.29 8.97 -4.30
C PRO A 114 -11.43 7.94 -3.58
N ASN A 115 -11.98 7.33 -2.51
CA ASN A 115 -11.30 6.29 -1.75
C ASN A 115 -9.97 6.70 -1.07
N ARG A 116 -9.64 8.00 -0.98
CA ARG A 116 -8.40 8.49 -0.37
C ARG A 116 -8.13 7.87 1.01
N HIS A 117 -9.10 7.94 1.92
CA HIS A 117 -8.92 7.45 3.29
C HIS A 117 -8.71 5.93 3.33
N PHE A 118 -9.40 5.16 2.48
CA PHE A 118 -9.16 3.72 2.34
C PHE A 118 -7.74 3.44 1.87
N LEU A 119 -7.29 4.07 0.77
CA LEU A 119 -5.95 3.83 0.23
C LEU A 119 -4.86 4.20 1.25
N SER A 120 -5.02 5.36 1.91
CA SER A 120 -4.15 5.82 2.98
C SER A 120 -4.12 4.83 4.16
N ALA A 121 -5.27 4.31 4.59
CA ALA A 121 -5.35 3.31 5.65
C ALA A 121 -4.69 1.98 5.24
N ALA A 122 -4.88 1.52 4.00
CA ALA A 122 -4.28 0.29 3.49
C ALA A 122 -2.75 0.35 3.51
N LEU A 123 -2.17 1.45 3.05
CA LEU A 123 -0.74 1.69 3.08
C LEU A 123 -0.21 1.73 4.53
N GLN A 124 -0.87 2.48 5.42
CA GLN A 124 -0.45 2.61 6.81
C GLN A 124 -0.54 1.29 7.59
N VAL A 125 -1.66 0.55 7.45
CA VAL A 125 -1.87 -0.70 8.16
C VAL A 125 -0.90 -1.77 7.68
N SER A 126 -0.66 -1.89 6.36
CA SER A 126 0.31 -2.86 5.84
C SER A 126 1.75 -2.50 6.26
N ALA A 127 2.14 -1.22 6.19
CA ALA A 127 3.43 -0.76 6.68
C ALA A 127 3.63 -1.05 8.18
N SER A 128 2.60 -0.82 9.01
CA SER A 128 2.63 -1.17 10.44
C SER A 128 2.83 -2.66 10.67
N LYS A 129 2.15 -3.52 9.91
CA LYS A 129 2.21 -4.99 10.06
C LYS A 129 3.58 -5.57 9.74
N VAL A 130 4.25 -5.04 8.73
CA VAL A 130 5.59 -5.51 8.36
C VAL A 130 6.69 -4.94 9.26
N GLY A 131 6.35 -3.99 10.15
CA GLY A 131 7.33 -3.31 10.99
C GLY A 131 8.15 -2.27 10.24
N GLN A 132 7.54 -1.57 9.27
CA GLN A 132 8.17 -0.45 8.57
C GLN A 132 8.70 0.57 9.59
N ARG A 133 9.87 1.14 9.27
CA ARG A 133 10.52 2.19 10.06
C ARG A 133 10.59 3.47 9.25
N GLY A 134 10.62 4.60 9.94
CA GLY A 134 10.72 5.93 9.32
C GLY A 134 9.37 6.58 9.10
N PRO A 135 9.36 7.87 8.72
CA PRO A 135 8.13 8.63 8.57
C PRO A 135 7.34 8.21 7.32
N ILE A 136 6.01 8.30 7.41
CA ILE A 136 5.11 8.21 6.26
C ILE A 136 4.35 9.54 6.14
N THR A 137 4.51 10.27 5.03
CA THR A 137 3.79 11.52 4.77
C THR A 137 2.81 11.35 3.60
N GLU A 138 1.52 11.59 3.88
CA GLU A 138 0.52 11.85 2.83
C GLU A 138 0.50 13.33 2.49
N ILE A 139 0.73 13.68 1.22
CA ILE A 139 0.57 15.03 0.73
C ILE A 139 -0.83 15.18 0.13
N ILE A 140 -1.70 16.01 0.72
CA ILE A 140 -3.10 16.16 0.31
C ILE A 140 -3.28 17.51 -0.37
N SER A 141 -3.59 17.49 -1.67
CA SER A 141 -3.67 18.68 -2.51
C SER A 141 -5.10 19.20 -2.67
N GLY A 142 -5.28 20.51 -2.54
CA GLY A 142 -6.50 21.21 -2.98
C GLY A 142 -7.64 21.31 -1.97
N CYS A 143 -7.35 21.26 -0.67
CA CYS A 143 -8.38 21.26 0.36
C CYS A 143 -8.82 22.67 0.72
N SER A 144 -10.10 22.83 1.03
CA SER A 144 -10.61 23.96 1.82
C SER A 144 -10.16 23.88 3.28
N ASP A 145 -10.25 25.00 4.01
CA ASP A 145 -9.90 25.03 5.44
C ASP A 145 -10.73 24.04 6.28
N GLU A 146 -11.99 23.85 5.91
CA GLU A 146 -12.90 22.89 6.55
C GLU A 146 -12.45 21.45 6.32
N GLU A 147 -12.04 21.12 5.09
CA GLU A 147 -11.48 19.80 4.75
C GLU A 147 -10.14 19.55 5.43
N VAL A 148 -9.27 20.57 5.53
CA VAL A 148 -8.01 20.48 6.26
C VAL A 148 -8.28 20.10 7.71
N GLN A 149 -9.22 20.77 8.39
CA GLN A 149 -9.57 20.45 9.77
C GLN A 149 -10.15 19.03 9.90
N ARG A 150 -11.07 18.65 9.00
CA ARG A 150 -11.66 17.32 8.98
C ARG A 150 -10.61 16.23 8.79
N PHE A 151 -9.76 16.36 7.77
CA PHE A 151 -8.71 15.38 7.46
C PHE A 151 -7.58 15.36 8.49
N ALA A 152 -7.25 16.50 9.11
CA ALA A 152 -6.31 16.53 10.22
C ALA A 152 -6.81 15.71 11.43
N SER A 153 -8.13 15.63 11.63
CA SER A 153 -8.76 14.86 12.71
C SER A 153 -8.91 13.36 12.43
N GLU A 154 -8.68 12.90 11.21
CA GLU A 154 -8.78 11.48 10.88
C GLU A 154 -7.75 10.65 11.65
N PRO A 155 -8.12 9.43 12.11
CA PRO A 155 -7.19 8.55 12.80
C PRO A 155 -6.00 8.18 11.90
N SER A 156 -4.83 7.98 12.50
CA SER A 156 -3.70 7.34 11.84
C SER A 156 -3.63 5.86 12.23
N PHE A 157 -3.03 5.06 11.36
CA PHE A 157 -2.82 3.63 11.54
C PHE A 157 -1.34 3.24 11.53
N TYR A 158 -0.46 4.23 11.45
CA TYR A 158 0.98 4.10 11.54
C TYR A 158 1.55 5.08 12.56
N HIS A 159 2.61 4.64 13.27
CA HIS A 159 3.12 5.31 14.46
C HIS A 159 3.74 6.69 14.18
N ASP A 160 4.37 6.85 13.01
CA ASP A 160 5.07 8.06 12.59
C ASP A 160 4.50 8.57 11.26
N TYR A 161 3.19 8.83 11.28
CA TYR A 161 2.42 9.25 10.12
C TYR A 161 2.11 10.75 10.17
N HIS A 162 2.23 11.41 9.02
CA HIS A 162 2.02 12.83 8.87
C HIS A 162 1.15 13.15 7.66
N ARG A 163 0.45 14.28 7.73
CA ARG A 163 -0.29 14.86 6.62
C ARG A 163 0.33 16.22 6.28
N HIS A 164 0.54 16.47 4.99
CA HIS A 164 1.03 17.74 4.47
C HIS A 164 0.01 18.31 3.48
N PHE A 165 -0.60 19.43 3.80
CA PHE A 165 -1.61 20.04 2.94
C PHE A 165 -0.96 21.01 1.95
N THR A 166 -1.41 21.00 0.70
CA THR A 166 -0.91 21.88 -0.36
C THR A 166 -2.07 22.52 -1.14
N PRO A 167 -1.81 23.60 -1.88
CA PRO A 167 -2.72 24.03 -2.94
C PRO A 167 -2.98 22.90 -3.94
N SER A 168 -4.07 23.02 -4.71
CA SER A 168 -4.26 22.15 -5.87
C SER A 168 -3.30 22.56 -6.99
N TYR A 169 -2.73 21.58 -7.68
CA TYR A 169 -1.91 21.77 -8.88
C TYR A 169 -2.57 21.18 -10.14
N SER A 170 -3.81 20.66 -10.03
CA SER A 170 -4.64 20.25 -11.17
C SER A 170 -5.97 21.00 -11.14
N PRO A 171 -6.45 21.56 -12.27
CA PRO A 171 -5.81 21.62 -13.60
C PRO A 171 -4.73 22.72 -13.73
N HIS A 172 -4.47 23.48 -12.66
CA HIS A 172 -3.68 24.71 -12.71
C HIS A 172 -2.38 24.60 -11.90
N PRO A 173 -1.32 23.92 -12.41
CA PRO A 173 -0.07 23.77 -11.67
C PRO A 173 0.70 25.09 -11.53
N LYS A 174 0.51 26.00 -12.50
CA LYS A 174 1.09 27.35 -12.55
C LYS A 174 0.10 28.30 -13.21
N SER A 175 0.26 29.59 -12.94
CA SER A 175 -0.52 30.65 -13.61
C SER A 175 -0.43 30.52 -15.13
N GLY A 176 -1.59 30.56 -15.81
CA GLY A 176 -1.69 30.46 -17.26
C GLY A 176 -1.67 29.04 -17.83
N ILE A 177 -1.55 28.00 -17.00
CA ILE A 177 -1.71 26.60 -17.41
C ILE A 177 -3.13 26.14 -17.05
N THR A 178 -3.90 25.70 -18.03
CA THR A 178 -5.31 25.29 -17.85
C THR A 178 -5.58 23.87 -18.37
N ASP A 179 -4.56 23.00 -18.31
CA ASP A 179 -4.65 21.61 -18.76
C ASP A 179 -5.18 20.73 -17.64
N ASP A 180 -6.29 20.03 -17.88
CA ASP A 180 -6.83 19.08 -16.92
C ASP A 180 -6.02 17.80 -16.91
N TYR A 181 -5.17 17.66 -15.89
CA TYR A 181 -4.23 16.57 -15.76
C TYR A 181 -3.88 16.36 -14.28
N SER A 182 -4.65 15.49 -13.63
CA SER A 182 -4.49 15.18 -12.20
C SER A 182 -3.08 14.79 -11.76
N PRO A 183 -2.23 14.11 -12.59
CA PRO A 183 -0.85 13.82 -12.18
C PRO A 183 0.04 15.04 -11.95
N TYR A 184 -0.39 16.27 -12.29
CA TYR A 184 0.34 17.47 -11.85
C TYR A 184 0.52 17.53 -10.33
N ASN A 185 -0.44 17.02 -9.54
CA ASN A 185 -0.30 17.04 -8.09
C ASN A 185 0.97 16.30 -7.61
N LYS A 186 1.43 15.25 -8.29
CA LYS A 186 2.57 14.44 -7.84
C LYS A 186 3.90 15.23 -7.75
N PRO A 187 4.45 15.82 -8.84
CA PRO A 187 5.69 16.59 -8.77
C PRO A 187 5.52 17.90 -7.98
N PHE A 188 4.41 18.62 -8.13
CA PHE A 188 4.25 19.95 -7.53
C PHE A 188 3.95 19.89 -6.03
N ALA A 189 3.21 18.89 -5.56
CA ALA A 189 2.97 18.71 -4.13
C ALA A 189 4.22 18.16 -3.42
N LEU A 190 4.97 17.24 -4.06
CA LEU A 190 6.28 16.81 -3.55
C LEU A 190 7.26 18.00 -3.45
N ARG A 191 7.31 18.86 -4.47
CA ARG A 191 8.08 20.12 -4.43
C ARG A 191 7.71 20.97 -3.23
N HIS A 192 6.41 21.14 -2.97
CA HIS A 192 5.93 21.91 -1.83
C HIS A 192 6.44 21.31 -0.51
N LEU A 193 6.34 19.98 -0.32
CA LEU A 193 6.86 19.29 0.86
C LEU A 193 8.38 19.49 1.03
N LEU A 194 9.16 19.24 -0.02
CA LEU A 194 10.62 19.27 0.04
C LEU A 194 11.19 20.65 0.40
N HIS A 195 10.54 21.73 -0.06
CA HIS A 195 10.91 23.10 0.26
C HIS A 195 10.36 23.58 1.60
N THR A 196 9.44 22.86 2.22
CA THR A 196 8.93 23.26 3.54
C THR A 196 9.95 22.86 4.62
N PRO A 197 10.48 23.81 5.41
CA PRO A 197 11.49 23.51 6.41
C PRO A 197 10.90 22.68 7.57
N PRO A 198 11.69 21.81 8.21
CA PRO A 198 11.28 21.15 9.44
C PRO A 198 11.06 22.14 10.58
N SER A 199 9.93 22.02 11.25
CA SER A 199 9.61 22.76 12.47
C SER A 199 8.67 21.95 13.36
N SER A 200 8.45 22.39 14.59
CA SER A 200 7.42 21.79 15.46
C SER A 200 6.01 21.89 14.86
N SER A 201 5.77 22.91 14.02
CA SER A 201 4.53 23.10 13.28
C SER A 201 4.50 22.36 11.94
N ASN A 202 5.60 21.71 11.53
CA ASN A 202 5.70 20.94 10.31
C ASN A 202 6.49 19.64 10.53
N PRO A 203 5.89 18.67 11.24
CA PRO A 203 6.53 17.38 11.48
C PRO A 203 6.71 16.56 10.19
N ALA A 204 5.93 16.85 9.14
CA ALA A 204 5.97 16.17 7.85
C ALA A 204 7.25 16.43 7.04
N ALA A 205 8.01 17.49 7.36
CA ALA A 205 9.18 17.88 6.59
C ALA A 205 10.26 16.78 6.57
N VAL A 206 10.83 16.56 5.38
CA VAL A 206 11.96 15.64 5.22
C VAL A 206 13.20 16.20 5.95
N LYS A 207 13.77 15.40 6.86
CA LYS A 207 14.92 15.79 7.69
C LYS A 207 16.24 15.40 7.03
N GLY A 208 17.25 16.27 7.16
CA GLY A 208 18.60 16.02 6.63
C GLY A 208 18.62 15.66 5.14
N ASN A 209 19.51 14.75 4.74
CA ASN A 209 19.57 14.17 3.40
C ASN A 209 18.97 12.75 3.35
N MET A 210 17.90 12.51 4.13
CA MET A 210 17.28 11.19 4.23
C MET A 210 16.79 10.69 2.84
N PRO A 211 16.91 9.39 2.54
CA PRO A 211 16.22 8.78 1.41
C PRO A 211 14.70 8.98 1.48
N VAL A 212 14.10 9.44 0.40
CA VAL A 212 12.66 9.65 0.24
C VAL A 212 12.15 8.74 -0.87
N ALA A 213 11.19 7.88 -0.53
CA ALA A 213 10.48 7.05 -1.49
C ALA A 213 9.17 7.74 -1.90
N LEU A 214 9.08 8.19 -3.15
CA LEU A 214 7.83 8.66 -3.75
C LEU A 214 7.03 7.46 -4.26
N MET A 215 5.87 7.22 -3.68
CA MET A 215 4.98 6.08 -3.96
C MET A 215 3.57 6.56 -4.31
N ASP A 216 2.77 5.66 -4.88
CA ASP A 216 1.32 5.85 -4.95
C ASP A 216 0.66 5.29 -3.68
N ALA A 217 -0.60 5.66 -3.42
CA ALA A 217 -1.30 5.23 -2.21
C ALA A 217 -1.79 3.77 -2.25
N ASP A 218 -1.75 3.14 -3.42
CA ASP A 218 -2.25 1.79 -3.70
C ASP A 218 -1.14 0.74 -3.66
N PHE A 219 -0.32 0.79 -2.61
CA PHE A 219 0.70 -0.20 -2.31
C PHE A 219 0.33 -0.98 -1.04
N ILE A 220 0.53 -2.31 -1.06
CA ILE A 220 0.48 -3.16 0.14
C ILE A 220 1.88 -3.69 0.44
N PHE A 221 2.37 -3.44 1.65
CA PHE A 221 3.66 -3.95 2.10
C PHE A 221 3.59 -5.40 2.57
N PHE A 222 4.63 -6.16 2.21
CA PHE A 222 4.92 -7.51 2.71
C PHE A 222 6.27 -7.59 3.43
N GLN A 223 7.16 -6.63 3.20
CA GLN A 223 8.39 -6.44 3.97
C GLN A 223 8.65 -4.94 4.24
N PRO A 224 9.48 -4.59 5.24
CA PRO A 224 9.97 -3.22 5.38
C PRO A 224 10.77 -2.76 4.17
N LEU A 225 10.47 -1.56 3.67
CA LEU A 225 11.30 -0.83 2.72
C LEU A 225 12.49 -0.20 3.43
N ARG A 226 13.70 -0.63 3.04
CA ARG A 226 14.99 -0.14 3.52
C ARG A 226 15.96 0.01 2.35
N VAL A 227 16.98 0.82 2.54
CA VAL A 227 18.09 1.03 1.59
C VAL A 227 19.41 1.03 2.33
N ASN A 228 20.53 1.06 1.62
CA ASN A 228 21.88 1.14 2.19
C ASN A 228 22.16 0.07 3.27
N THR A 229 21.53 -1.10 3.17
CA THR A 229 21.71 -2.22 4.09
C THR A 229 22.90 -3.09 3.71
N GLY A 230 23.43 -2.93 2.50
CA GLY A 230 24.43 -3.81 1.91
C GLY A 230 23.81 -5.09 1.35
N ALA A 231 22.50 -5.08 1.07
CA ALA A 231 21.81 -6.20 0.47
C ALA A 231 22.20 -6.33 -1.00
N ASP A 232 22.47 -7.57 -1.42
CA ASP A 232 22.70 -7.92 -2.82
C ASP A 232 21.34 -8.08 -3.55
N LEU A 233 21.09 -7.17 -4.47
CA LEU A 233 19.91 -7.06 -5.32
C LEU A 233 20.13 -7.63 -6.72
N SER A 234 21.27 -8.27 -7.00
CA SER A 234 21.62 -8.73 -8.36
C SER A 234 20.56 -9.66 -8.97
N SER A 235 19.89 -10.47 -8.14
CA SER A 235 18.80 -11.36 -8.58
C SER A 235 17.51 -10.64 -9.01
N PHE A 236 17.35 -9.37 -8.60
CA PHE A 236 16.19 -8.54 -8.92
C PHE A 236 16.52 -7.47 -9.97
N TYR A 237 17.78 -7.41 -10.42
CA TYR A 237 18.26 -6.38 -11.32
C TYR A 237 17.85 -6.66 -12.77
N HIS A 238 17.26 -5.67 -13.43
CA HIS A 238 16.80 -5.81 -14.83
C HIS A 238 17.79 -5.25 -15.87
N GLY A 239 18.64 -4.28 -15.52
CA GLY A 239 19.49 -3.60 -16.50
C GLY A 239 20.51 -4.52 -17.17
N GLU A 240 20.98 -4.15 -18.36
CA GLU A 240 21.88 -4.98 -19.17
C GLU A 240 23.36 -4.62 -18.94
N GLN A 241 23.66 -3.35 -18.68
CA GLN A 241 25.04 -2.86 -18.69
C GLN A 241 25.85 -3.35 -17.48
N ARG A 242 25.17 -3.58 -16.35
CA ARG A 242 25.78 -4.04 -15.08
C ARG A 242 25.50 -5.51 -14.76
N GLN A 243 25.12 -6.31 -15.76
CA GLN A 243 24.90 -7.75 -15.58
C GLN A 243 26.18 -8.45 -15.11
N GLY A 244 26.06 -9.26 -14.05
CA GLY A 244 27.18 -9.96 -13.44
C GLY A 244 28.02 -9.13 -12.45
N GLU A 245 27.70 -7.85 -12.27
CA GLU A 245 28.21 -7.04 -11.17
C GLU A 245 27.40 -7.28 -9.89
N GLU A 246 28.00 -7.03 -8.72
CA GLU A 246 27.27 -7.00 -7.46
C GLU A 246 26.40 -5.74 -7.41
N ILE A 247 25.09 -5.90 -7.45
CA ILE A 247 24.13 -4.79 -7.38
C ILE A 247 23.68 -4.63 -5.93
N GLN A 248 24.07 -3.53 -5.28
CA GLN A 248 23.67 -3.26 -3.89
C GLN A 248 22.48 -2.30 -3.81
N ASP A 249 21.79 -2.30 -2.67
CA ASP A 249 20.66 -1.42 -2.35
C ASP A 249 21.07 0.03 -2.03
N VAL A 250 22.04 0.58 -2.76
CA VAL A 250 22.62 1.90 -2.49
C VAL A 250 21.70 3.03 -2.96
N VAL A 251 21.41 3.95 -2.04
CA VAL A 251 20.79 5.26 -2.33
C VAL A 251 21.67 6.36 -1.74
N ALA A 252 22.24 7.17 -2.63
CA ALA A 252 23.15 8.27 -2.33
C ALA A 252 22.99 9.36 -3.40
N ASP A 253 23.57 10.54 -3.20
CA ASP A 253 23.51 11.59 -4.25
C ASP A 253 24.07 11.05 -5.59
N GLY A 254 23.29 11.20 -6.66
CA GLY A 254 23.53 10.65 -8.00
C GLY A 254 23.09 9.19 -8.20
N HIS A 255 22.68 8.48 -7.15
CA HIS A 255 22.35 7.04 -7.17
C HIS A 255 21.00 6.76 -6.49
N ALA A 256 20.07 6.24 -7.26
CA ALA A 256 18.70 6.03 -6.84
C ALA A 256 18.27 4.57 -7.03
N LEU A 257 17.15 4.20 -6.42
CA LEU A 257 16.47 2.92 -6.65
C LEU A 257 15.06 3.18 -7.18
N ALA A 258 14.58 2.33 -8.09
CA ALA A 258 13.20 2.37 -8.53
C ALA A 258 12.69 0.97 -8.90
N GLN A 259 11.36 0.81 -8.85
CA GLN A 259 10.73 -0.40 -9.37
C GLN A 259 10.90 -0.45 -10.88
N ASP A 260 11.21 -1.62 -11.43
CA ASP A 260 11.24 -1.82 -12.87
C ASP A 260 9.83 -1.83 -13.46
N TRP A 261 9.60 -0.91 -14.39
CA TRP A 261 8.42 -0.67 -15.22
C TRP A 261 8.77 -0.68 -16.71
N THR A 262 9.94 -1.21 -17.08
CA THR A 262 10.41 -1.22 -18.47
C THR A 262 9.42 -1.94 -19.40
N SER A 263 8.67 -2.93 -18.91
CA SER A 263 7.62 -3.61 -19.68
C SER A 263 6.48 -2.69 -20.14
N TYR A 264 6.16 -1.63 -19.39
CA TYR A 264 5.05 -0.73 -19.75
C TYR A 264 5.46 0.34 -20.76
N TYR A 265 6.68 0.86 -20.67
CA TYR A 265 7.03 2.03 -21.48
C TYR A 265 8.49 2.10 -21.96
N GLY A 266 9.27 1.03 -21.76
CA GLY A 266 10.63 0.87 -22.29
C GLY A 266 11.56 2.00 -21.88
N ALA A 267 12.39 2.49 -22.82
CA ALA A 267 13.24 3.67 -22.60
C ALA A 267 12.47 5.01 -22.62
N GLY A 268 11.13 4.99 -22.59
CA GLY A 268 10.28 6.18 -22.54
C GLY A 268 10.56 7.16 -23.67
N TRP A 269 10.78 8.44 -23.31
CA TRP A 269 11.13 9.48 -24.28
C TRP A 269 12.62 9.50 -24.68
N PHE A 270 13.46 8.60 -24.16
CA PHE A 270 14.79 8.37 -24.71
C PHE A 270 14.79 7.42 -25.91
N ASN A 271 13.67 6.74 -26.18
CA ASN A 271 13.53 5.91 -27.39
C ASN A 271 13.72 6.78 -28.66
N PRO A 272 14.37 6.25 -29.72
CA PRO A 272 14.57 6.96 -30.99
C PRO A 272 13.26 7.48 -31.60
N ASP A 273 12.16 6.73 -31.48
CA ASP A 273 10.84 7.12 -32.00
C ASP A 273 10.21 8.33 -31.28
N ASN A 274 10.80 8.76 -30.15
CA ASN A 274 10.38 9.93 -29.37
C ASN A 274 11.42 11.05 -29.38
N GLU A 275 12.35 11.06 -30.34
CA GLU A 275 13.42 12.07 -30.45
C GLU A 275 12.87 13.49 -30.52
N ASP A 276 11.74 13.70 -31.19
CA ASP A 276 11.04 14.98 -31.28
C ASP A 276 10.60 15.50 -29.90
N LYS A 277 10.02 14.63 -29.06
CA LYS A 277 9.58 14.96 -27.70
C LYS A 277 10.77 15.23 -26.80
N LYS A 278 11.81 14.37 -26.88
CA LYS A 278 13.06 14.58 -26.15
C LYS A 278 13.67 15.93 -26.52
N ALA A 279 13.83 16.21 -27.81
CA ALA A 279 14.41 17.47 -28.29
C ALA A 279 13.58 18.69 -27.84
N ALA A 280 12.25 18.60 -27.89
CA ALA A 280 11.38 19.69 -27.47
C ALA A 280 11.47 20.01 -25.96
N VAL A 281 11.60 18.99 -25.10
CA VAL A 281 11.68 19.17 -23.64
C VAL A 281 13.11 19.45 -23.16
N CYS A 282 14.09 18.77 -23.75
CA CYS A 282 15.51 18.82 -23.36
C CYS A 282 16.35 19.83 -24.14
N ALA A 283 15.76 20.66 -25.02
CA ALA A 283 16.51 21.64 -25.81
C ALA A 283 17.47 22.48 -24.95
N GLY A 284 18.77 22.35 -25.20
CA GLY A 284 19.83 23.07 -24.48
C GLY A 284 20.06 22.59 -23.03
N LYS A 285 19.62 21.38 -22.68
CA LYS A 285 19.74 20.79 -21.34
C LYS A 285 20.47 19.43 -21.37
N PRO A 286 21.13 19.01 -20.27
CA PRO A 286 21.91 17.75 -20.24
C PRO A 286 21.15 16.49 -20.67
N CYS A 287 19.83 16.41 -20.44
CA CYS A 287 19.05 15.25 -20.88
C CYS A 287 19.04 15.05 -22.41
N MET A 288 19.43 16.05 -23.19
CA MET A 288 19.59 15.90 -24.64
C MET A 288 20.70 14.91 -25.01
N ASP A 289 21.76 14.84 -24.20
CA ASP A 289 22.95 14.04 -24.47
C ASP A 289 22.83 12.59 -23.98
N VAL A 290 21.77 12.26 -23.24
CA VAL A 290 21.49 10.91 -22.77
C VAL A 290 21.11 10.01 -23.94
N THR A 291 21.85 8.93 -24.15
CA THR A 291 21.59 7.96 -25.23
C THR A 291 20.32 7.15 -24.94
N SER A 292 19.77 6.44 -25.94
CA SER A 292 18.65 5.53 -25.71
C SER A 292 19.03 4.39 -24.76
N ASP A 293 20.29 3.93 -24.79
CA ASP A 293 20.78 2.83 -23.96
C ASP A 293 20.92 3.28 -22.50
N ASP A 294 21.53 4.44 -22.26
CA ASP A 294 21.60 5.02 -20.92
C ASP A 294 20.22 5.41 -20.40
N GLY A 295 19.36 5.89 -21.28
CA GLY A 295 17.95 6.15 -21.00
C GLY A 295 17.27 4.91 -20.43
N ARG A 296 17.42 3.76 -21.09
CA ARG A 296 16.84 2.48 -20.66
C ARG A 296 17.47 1.92 -19.39
N GLU A 297 18.79 2.06 -19.25
CA GLU A 297 19.53 1.48 -18.13
C GLU A 297 19.29 2.24 -16.81
N TYR A 298 19.19 3.58 -16.86
CA TYR A 298 19.28 4.40 -15.65
C TYR A 298 18.12 5.36 -15.39
N TYR A 299 17.34 5.78 -16.40
CA TYR A 299 16.48 6.96 -16.25
C TYR A 299 15.03 6.74 -16.63
N ALA A 300 14.77 5.93 -17.66
CA ALA A 300 13.45 5.51 -18.09
C ALA A 300 13.20 4.05 -17.71
N GLY A 301 11.94 3.63 -17.74
CA GLY A 301 11.55 2.32 -17.24
C GLY A 301 11.46 2.24 -15.71
N GLY A 302 11.72 3.32 -14.97
CA GLY A 302 11.49 3.37 -13.52
C GLY A 302 10.02 3.69 -13.17
N GLY A 303 9.42 2.91 -12.28
CA GLY A 303 8.14 3.19 -11.65
C GLY A 303 8.26 3.44 -10.14
N PRO A 304 7.17 3.89 -9.50
CA PRO A 304 7.13 3.97 -8.04
C PRO A 304 7.31 2.58 -7.39
N PRO A 305 7.94 2.49 -6.20
CA PRO A 305 8.60 3.57 -5.46
C PRO A 305 9.82 4.15 -6.18
N TYR A 306 9.91 5.47 -6.26
CA TYR A 306 11.14 6.18 -6.63
C TYR A 306 11.91 6.59 -5.38
N ILE A 307 13.10 6.04 -5.16
CA ILE A 307 13.86 6.24 -3.91
C ILE A 307 15.14 7.00 -4.20
N LEU A 308 15.19 8.26 -3.76
CA LEU A 308 16.31 9.19 -3.95
C LEU A 308 16.63 9.88 -2.63
N THR A 309 17.84 10.41 -2.48
CA THR A 309 18.14 11.30 -1.36
C THR A 309 17.32 12.60 -1.49
N LYS A 310 17.05 13.27 -0.36
CA LYS A 310 16.40 14.59 -0.37
C LYS A 310 17.14 15.59 -1.27
N ASN A 311 18.47 15.56 -1.28
CA ASN A 311 19.30 16.43 -2.12
C ASN A 311 19.03 16.21 -3.61
N ASP A 312 18.98 14.95 -4.05
CA ASP A 312 18.70 14.63 -5.45
C ASP A 312 17.27 15.00 -5.85
N TRP A 313 16.30 14.74 -4.97
CA TRP A 313 14.96 15.24 -5.15
C TRP A 313 14.95 16.76 -5.35
N LEU A 314 15.62 17.53 -4.47
CA LEU A 314 15.72 18.99 -4.60
C LEU A 314 16.45 19.44 -5.87
N LYS A 315 17.45 18.69 -6.36
CA LYS A 315 18.14 18.99 -7.63
C LYS A 315 17.18 18.88 -8.81
N MET A 316 16.34 17.84 -8.87
CA MET A 316 15.53 17.53 -10.04
C MET A 316 14.08 18.02 -9.99
N ILE A 317 13.51 18.33 -8.82
CA ILE A 317 12.07 18.54 -8.65
C ILE A 317 11.49 19.69 -9.50
N ASP A 318 12.27 20.77 -9.70
CA ASP A 318 11.87 21.87 -10.58
C ASP A 318 11.81 21.41 -12.05
N SER A 319 12.82 20.67 -12.51
CA SER A 319 12.84 20.12 -13.87
C SER A 319 11.74 19.10 -14.08
N TYR A 320 11.45 18.28 -13.08
CA TYR A 320 10.35 17.32 -13.12
C TYR A 320 9.02 18.04 -13.39
N GLY A 321 8.63 19.01 -12.55
CA GLY A 321 7.40 19.77 -12.76
C GLY A 321 7.35 20.52 -14.10
N ASP A 322 8.45 21.17 -14.49
CA ASP A 322 8.54 21.89 -15.76
C ASP A 322 8.45 20.96 -16.98
N PHE A 323 9.05 19.78 -16.91
CA PHE A 323 9.01 18.79 -17.98
C PHE A 323 7.63 18.15 -18.09
N VAL A 324 6.87 17.97 -17.00
CA VAL A 324 5.46 17.56 -17.09
C VAL A 324 4.66 18.61 -17.86
N ILE A 325 4.80 19.90 -17.52
CA ILE A 325 4.08 20.98 -18.21
C ILE A 325 4.46 21.03 -19.71
N ALA A 326 5.74 20.95 -20.03
CA ALA A 326 6.20 20.93 -21.42
C ALA A 326 5.68 19.70 -22.16
N GLY A 327 5.77 18.53 -21.55
CA GLY A 327 5.30 17.26 -22.09
C GLY A 327 3.81 17.23 -22.39
N ARG A 328 2.99 17.84 -21.52
CA ARG A 328 1.53 17.92 -21.69
C ARG A 328 1.06 18.81 -22.85
N LYS A 329 1.96 19.64 -23.39
CA LYS A 329 1.75 20.36 -24.66
C LYS A 329 1.98 19.46 -25.87
N LEU A 330 2.79 18.41 -25.72
CA LEU A 330 3.21 17.49 -26.79
C LEU A 330 2.36 16.21 -26.83
N SER A 331 1.88 15.75 -25.68
CA SER A 331 1.08 14.53 -25.58
C SER A 331 -0.03 14.66 -24.55
N LYS A 332 -1.19 14.07 -24.87
CA LYS A 332 -2.31 13.93 -23.93
C LYS A 332 -2.31 12.58 -23.21
N ASN A 333 -1.29 11.75 -23.40
CA ASN A 333 -1.14 10.47 -22.70
C ASN A 333 -1.12 10.69 -21.17
N TRP A 334 -1.71 9.77 -20.43
CA TRP A 334 -1.79 9.81 -18.99
C TRP A 334 -0.42 9.61 -18.31
N MET A 335 0.54 8.96 -18.97
CA MET A 335 1.90 8.68 -18.47
C MET A 335 2.92 9.80 -18.72
N VAL A 336 2.50 10.97 -19.23
CA VAL A 336 3.41 12.10 -19.50
C VAL A 336 4.27 12.47 -18.29
N GLU A 337 3.68 12.40 -17.11
CA GLU A 337 4.35 12.65 -15.85
C GLU A 337 5.54 11.69 -15.59
N MET A 338 5.38 10.39 -15.87
CA MET A 338 6.46 9.39 -15.73
C MET A 338 7.56 9.59 -16.77
N TYR A 339 7.21 9.94 -18.02
CA TYR A 339 8.22 10.26 -19.04
C TYR A 339 9.04 11.49 -18.67
N ALA A 340 8.37 12.53 -18.16
CA ALA A 340 9.00 13.75 -17.69
C ALA A 340 9.89 13.51 -16.46
N TYR A 341 9.50 12.61 -15.55
CA TYR A 341 10.34 12.17 -14.44
C TYR A 341 11.68 11.60 -14.94
N GLY A 342 11.63 10.66 -15.89
CA GLY A 342 12.85 10.05 -16.44
C GLY A 342 13.75 11.05 -17.15
N LEU A 343 13.18 11.98 -17.93
CA LEU A 343 13.96 13.08 -18.52
C LEU A 343 14.59 13.97 -17.44
N ALA A 344 13.88 14.27 -16.35
CA ALA A 344 14.40 15.08 -15.27
C ALA A 344 15.53 14.37 -14.51
N ALA A 345 15.41 13.06 -14.25
CA ALA A 345 16.49 12.27 -13.65
C ALA A 345 17.75 12.29 -14.54
N GLY A 346 17.59 12.04 -15.85
CA GLY A 346 18.67 12.12 -16.83
C GLY A 346 19.28 13.52 -16.95
N ASN A 347 18.47 14.56 -16.80
CA ASN A 347 18.91 15.96 -16.83
C ASN A 347 19.84 16.33 -15.67
N HIS A 348 19.72 15.62 -14.55
CA HIS A 348 20.48 15.86 -13.33
C HIS A 348 21.46 14.73 -13.01
N HIS A 349 21.65 13.79 -13.93
CA HIS A 349 22.55 12.64 -13.79
C HIS A 349 22.28 11.79 -12.54
N ILE A 350 21.00 11.62 -12.18
CA ILE A 350 20.58 10.77 -11.06
C ILE A 350 20.25 9.39 -11.61
N LYS A 351 21.19 8.45 -11.47
CA LYS A 351 21.09 7.12 -12.07
C LYS A 351 20.29 6.19 -11.18
N HIS A 352 19.22 5.60 -11.70
CA HIS A 352 18.45 4.57 -11.01
C HIS A 352 19.09 3.18 -11.19
N THR A 353 19.05 2.40 -10.13
CA THR A 353 19.11 0.95 -10.20
C THR A 353 17.67 0.43 -10.23
N LEU A 354 17.27 -0.11 -11.38
CA LEU A 354 15.93 -0.64 -11.61
C LEU A 354 15.87 -2.08 -11.15
N VAL A 355 14.98 -2.35 -10.19
CA VAL A 355 14.82 -3.67 -9.56
C VAL A 355 13.36 -4.11 -9.55
N THR A 356 13.14 -5.42 -9.61
CA THR A 356 11.81 -5.99 -9.87
C THR A 356 10.96 -6.24 -8.62
N HIS A 357 11.57 -6.19 -7.43
CA HIS A 357 10.96 -6.65 -6.16
C HIS A 357 10.44 -5.52 -5.25
N LEU A 358 10.59 -4.25 -5.61
CA LEU A 358 10.17 -3.15 -4.74
C LEU A 358 8.64 -3.05 -4.65
N GLY A 359 7.98 -3.21 -5.79
CA GLY A 359 6.54 -3.02 -5.96
C GLY A 359 6.02 -3.53 -7.31
N PRO A 360 6.18 -4.82 -7.63
CA PRO A 360 5.58 -5.40 -8.83
C PRO A 360 4.07 -5.10 -8.95
N THR A 361 3.64 -4.93 -10.19
CA THR A 361 2.33 -4.40 -10.56
C THR A 361 1.45 -5.47 -11.22
N TRP A 362 1.93 -6.15 -12.26
CA TRP A 362 1.09 -7.11 -13.00
C TRP A 362 1.84 -8.34 -13.50
N PRO A 363 1.45 -9.55 -13.08
CA PRO A 363 2.12 -10.77 -13.51
C PRO A 363 2.15 -10.97 -15.03
N GLN A 364 1.12 -10.54 -15.76
CA GLN A 364 1.05 -10.77 -17.21
C GLN A 364 2.06 -9.92 -18.00
N SER A 365 2.42 -8.73 -17.52
CA SER A 365 3.35 -7.83 -18.21
C SER A 365 4.76 -7.81 -17.62
N GLU A 366 4.94 -8.24 -16.37
CA GLU A 366 6.20 -8.11 -15.62
C GLU A 366 6.70 -9.46 -15.10
N VAL A 367 6.60 -10.55 -15.86
CA VAL A 367 6.71 -11.90 -15.27
C VAL A 367 8.03 -12.14 -14.51
N HIS A 368 9.13 -11.48 -14.90
CA HIS A 368 10.40 -11.54 -14.17
C HIS A 368 10.34 -11.01 -12.73
N SER A 369 9.38 -10.14 -12.42
CA SER A 369 9.07 -9.60 -11.09
C SER A 369 8.18 -10.53 -10.25
N TRP A 370 7.60 -11.56 -10.87
CA TRP A 370 6.61 -12.47 -10.28
C TRP A 370 7.13 -13.91 -10.28
N THR A 371 8.24 -14.12 -9.57
CA THR A 371 8.96 -15.40 -9.48
C THR A 371 9.05 -15.93 -8.05
N PHE A 372 8.28 -15.36 -7.14
CA PHE A 372 8.43 -15.60 -5.70
C PHE A 372 7.48 -16.66 -5.12
N LEU A 373 6.49 -17.15 -5.88
CA LEU A 373 5.63 -18.24 -5.44
C LEU A 373 6.31 -19.60 -5.68
N ASP A 374 6.37 -20.40 -4.62
CA ASP A 374 6.83 -21.79 -4.70
C ASP A 374 5.74 -22.70 -5.28
N ASP A 375 6.12 -23.81 -5.92
CA ASP A 375 5.18 -24.79 -6.47
C ASP A 375 4.25 -25.38 -5.40
N ASP A 376 4.77 -25.55 -4.17
CA ASP A 376 4.09 -26.10 -3.00
C ASP A 376 3.30 -25.06 -2.17
N THR A 377 3.13 -23.84 -2.70
CA THR A 377 2.35 -22.78 -2.04
C THR A 377 0.94 -23.28 -1.67
N PRO A 378 0.52 -23.20 -0.39
CA PRO A 378 -0.84 -23.54 0.03
C PRO A 378 -1.89 -22.68 -0.67
N ASN A 379 -3.14 -23.13 -0.70
CA ASN A 379 -4.22 -22.38 -1.35
C ASN A 379 -4.43 -20.99 -0.70
N PRO A 380 -4.10 -19.88 -1.38
CA PRO A 380 -4.26 -18.53 -0.82
C PRO A 380 -5.73 -18.14 -0.69
N CYS A 381 -6.60 -18.78 -1.47
CA CYS A 381 -8.05 -18.56 -1.53
C CYS A 381 -8.82 -19.43 -0.52
N ASP A 382 -8.14 -20.17 0.36
CA ASP A 382 -8.82 -20.90 1.42
C ASP A 382 -9.59 -19.94 2.32
N VAL A 383 -10.91 -20.13 2.39
CA VAL A 383 -11.86 -19.31 3.17
C VAL A 383 -12.03 -19.82 4.60
N ALA A 384 -11.51 -21.01 4.92
CA ALA A 384 -11.52 -21.53 6.28
C ALA A 384 -10.53 -20.79 7.20
N SER A 385 -9.53 -20.13 6.61
CA SER A 385 -8.59 -19.25 7.32
C SER A 385 -8.61 -17.83 6.75
N LEU A 386 -8.60 -16.84 7.65
CA LEU A 386 -8.40 -15.43 7.31
C LEU A 386 -6.91 -15.05 7.21
N ASP A 387 -6.02 -16.01 7.43
CA ASP A 387 -4.59 -15.81 7.30
C ASP A 387 -4.19 -15.65 5.83
N VAL A 388 -3.20 -14.79 5.63
CA VAL A 388 -2.60 -14.54 4.32
C VAL A 388 -1.52 -15.60 4.08
N VAL A 389 -1.57 -16.26 2.92
CA VAL A 389 -0.52 -17.17 2.49
C VAL A 389 0.61 -16.35 1.89
N LEU A 390 1.68 -16.15 2.67
CA LEU A 390 2.86 -15.44 2.21
C LEU A 390 3.89 -16.40 1.58
N PRO A 391 4.51 -16.03 0.45
CA PRO A 391 5.67 -16.76 -0.06
C PRO A 391 6.84 -16.69 0.92
N ARG A 392 7.85 -17.55 0.73
CA ARG A 392 9.08 -17.52 1.54
C ARG A 392 9.86 -16.22 1.36
N HIS A 393 9.83 -15.66 0.15
CA HIS A 393 10.55 -14.45 -0.22
C HIS A 393 9.60 -13.48 -0.95
N PRO A 394 8.65 -12.84 -0.25
CA PRO A 394 7.73 -11.90 -0.90
C PRO A 394 8.47 -10.70 -1.48
N PRO A 395 7.90 -9.97 -2.45
CA PRO A 395 8.41 -8.63 -2.78
C PRO A 395 8.28 -7.70 -1.56
N ILE A 396 8.91 -6.54 -1.59
CA ILE A 396 8.73 -5.55 -0.51
C ILE A 396 7.27 -5.10 -0.44
N SER A 397 6.65 -4.88 -1.59
CA SER A 397 5.25 -4.51 -1.70
C SER A 397 4.66 -5.00 -3.02
N VAL A 398 3.35 -4.85 -3.19
CA VAL A 398 2.65 -4.98 -4.49
C VAL A 398 1.94 -3.67 -4.79
N HIS A 399 2.11 -3.15 -6.00
CA HIS A 399 1.35 -2.01 -6.52
C HIS A 399 0.05 -2.51 -7.14
N TYR A 400 -1.05 -2.46 -6.40
CA TYR A 400 -2.32 -3.10 -6.80
C TYR A 400 -3.18 -2.25 -7.74
N CYS A 401 -2.57 -1.63 -8.75
CA CYS A 401 -3.28 -0.76 -9.70
C CYS A 401 -4.01 -1.51 -10.82
N GLN A 402 -3.81 -2.82 -10.92
CA GLN A 402 -4.31 -3.68 -12.00
C GLN A 402 -5.44 -4.60 -11.53
N LYS A 403 -6.01 -5.33 -12.50
CA LYS A 403 -7.00 -6.37 -12.24
C LYS A 403 -6.28 -7.70 -12.02
N TYR A 404 -6.71 -8.47 -11.04
CA TYR A 404 -6.17 -9.80 -10.76
C TYR A 404 -7.31 -10.80 -10.62
N GLY A 405 -7.25 -11.91 -11.32
CA GLY A 405 -8.32 -12.89 -11.27
C GLY A 405 -8.00 -14.20 -11.98
N TYR A 406 -8.79 -15.22 -11.65
CA TYR A 406 -8.77 -16.49 -12.36
C TYR A 406 -9.16 -16.34 -13.84
N PHE A 407 -10.23 -15.60 -14.12
CA PHE A 407 -10.70 -15.34 -15.48
C PHE A 407 -10.13 -14.02 -16.02
N ASP A 408 -9.75 -14.00 -17.29
CA ASP A 408 -9.28 -12.78 -17.96
C ASP A 408 -10.44 -11.85 -18.36
N LYS A 409 -11.66 -12.41 -18.50
CA LYS A 409 -12.87 -11.64 -18.81
C LYS A 409 -13.46 -11.06 -17.53
N GLU A 410 -13.68 -9.75 -17.53
CA GLU A 410 -14.12 -8.97 -16.37
C GLU A 410 -15.49 -9.41 -15.82
N ASP A 411 -16.38 -9.89 -16.69
CA ASP A 411 -17.73 -10.34 -16.36
C ASP A 411 -17.83 -11.84 -16.09
N ALA A 412 -16.72 -12.59 -16.20
CA ALA A 412 -16.73 -14.04 -16.13
C ALA A 412 -16.55 -14.62 -14.72
N GLY A 413 -16.19 -13.79 -13.73
CA GLY A 413 -16.11 -14.23 -12.34
C GLY A 413 -15.42 -13.24 -11.41
N PHE A 414 -14.99 -13.74 -10.25
CA PHE A 414 -14.29 -12.92 -9.25
C PHE A 414 -12.98 -12.37 -9.84
N HIS A 415 -12.75 -11.09 -9.57
CA HIS A 415 -11.46 -10.44 -9.80
C HIS A 415 -11.26 -9.33 -8.76
N PHE A 416 -10.06 -9.17 -8.25
CA PHE A 416 -9.72 -8.00 -7.45
C PHE A 416 -9.46 -6.81 -8.36
N TYR A 417 -10.15 -5.70 -8.12
CA TYR A 417 -9.84 -4.40 -8.72
C TYR A 417 -10.15 -3.24 -7.77
N LYS A 418 -9.17 -2.38 -7.51
CA LYS A 418 -9.34 -1.29 -6.53
C LYS A 418 -10.47 -0.32 -6.88
N TYR A 419 -10.75 -0.12 -8.17
CA TYR A 419 -11.81 0.80 -8.61
C TYR A 419 -13.21 0.18 -8.52
N HIS A 420 -13.33 -1.12 -8.23
CA HIS A 420 -14.61 -1.76 -7.91
C HIS A 420 -14.98 -1.66 -6.44
N ILE A 421 -14.07 -1.18 -5.58
CA ILE A 421 -14.36 -0.94 -4.17
C ILE A 421 -15.22 0.35 -4.04
N PRO A 422 -16.44 0.27 -3.48
CA PRO A 422 -17.31 1.42 -3.30
C PRO A 422 -16.71 2.49 -2.39
N TYR A 423 -17.12 3.75 -2.59
CA TYR A 423 -16.51 4.90 -1.89
C TYR A 423 -16.86 4.99 -0.40
N ASP A 424 -17.91 4.30 0.02
CA ASP A 424 -18.42 4.21 1.38
C ASP A 424 -17.91 2.95 2.12
N ILE A 425 -16.87 2.26 1.62
CA ILE A 425 -16.35 1.01 2.20
C ILE A 425 -15.93 1.14 3.68
N LEU A 426 -15.57 2.35 4.12
CA LEU A 426 -15.18 2.64 5.50
C LEU A 426 -16.34 3.04 6.41
N GLU A 427 -17.55 3.20 5.89
CA GLU A 427 -18.74 3.48 6.70
C GLU A 427 -19.04 2.31 7.65
N CYS A 428 -19.62 2.62 8.81
CA CYS A 428 -19.81 1.64 9.88
C CYS A 428 -20.70 0.45 9.47
N ASP A 429 -21.72 0.71 8.64
CA ASP A 429 -22.65 -0.32 8.18
C ASP A 429 -22.20 -1.02 6.88
N ALA A 430 -21.10 -0.57 6.27
CA ALA A 430 -20.60 -1.18 5.04
C ALA A 430 -20.13 -2.61 5.26
N MET A 431 -20.39 -3.49 4.31
CA MET A 431 -19.90 -4.87 4.33
C MET A 431 -18.38 -4.92 4.14
N LEU A 432 -17.80 -6.07 4.43
CA LEU A 432 -16.45 -6.46 4.03
C LEU A 432 -16.49 -7.16 2.67
N LEU A 433 -15.33 -7.27 2.01
CA LEU A 433 -15.20 -8.03 0.76
C LEU A 433 -15.56 -9.48 1.00
N GLN A 434 -16.39 -10.02 0.11
CA GLN A 434 -16.51 -11.46 -0.05
C GLN A 434 -15.14 -11.99 -0.50
N LEU A 435 -14.69 -13.11 0.07
CA LEU A 435 -13.44 -13.73 -0.36
C LEU A 435 -13.62 -14.52 -1.67
N PRO A 436 -12.60 -14.58 -2.53
CA PRO A 436 -12.64 -15.41 -3.72
C PRO A 436 -12.79 -16.89 -3.35
N PRO A 437 -13.50 -17.69 -4.16
CA PRO A 437 -13.75 -19.08 -3.82
C PRO A 437 -12.48 -19.96 -3.94
N PRO A 438 -12.27 -20.95 -3.05
CA PRO A 438 -11.04 -21.75 -3.01
C PRO A 438 -10.72 -22.49 -4.33
N TRP A 439 -11.73 -22.81 -5.13
CA TRP A 439 -11.56 -23.55 -6.38
C TRP A 439 -10.77 -22.77 -7.43
N GLN A 440 -10.77 -21.44 -7.39
CA GLN A 440 -10.00 -20.62 -8.34
C GLN A 440 -8.51 -20.93 -8.28
N TRP A 441 -7.98 -21.31 -7.11
CA TRP A 441 -6.60 -21.78 -7.01
C TRP A 441 -6.44 -23.24 -7.46
N THR A 442 -7.34 -24.13 -7.03
CA THR A 442 -7.20 -25.57 -7.31
C THR A 442 -7.41 -25.91 -8.78
N ASP A 443 -8.18 -25.09 -9.50
CA ASP A 443 -8.58 -25.34 -10.88
C ASP A 443 -7.69 -24.63 -11.89
N ILE A 444 -6.63 -23.93 -11.47
CA ILE A 444 -5.61 -23.35 -12.37
C ILE A 444 -5.08 -24.39 -13.36
N PRO A 445 -4.74 -25.64 -12.96
CA PRO A 445 -4.27 -26.66 -13.89
C PRO A 445 -5.27 -27.00 -15.01
N SER A 446 -6.58 -26.83 -14.78
CA SER A 446 -7.60 -27.12 -15.81
C SER A 446 -7.63 -26.08 -16.94
N LEU A 447 -6.96 -24.94 -16.78
CA LEU A 447 -6.82 -23.93 -17.82
C LEU A 447 -5.88 -24.38 -18.95
N GLY A 448 -5.10 -25.44 -18.75
CA GLY A 448 -4.16 -25.96 -19.75
C GLY A 448 -3.03 -24.97 -20.08
N LEU A 449 -2.71 -24.06 -19.15
CA LEU A 449 -1.62 -23.11 -19.28
C LEU A 449 -0.28 -23.79 -18.99
N GLU A 450 0.76 -23.37 -19.69
CA GLU A 450 2.13 -23.88 -19.53
C GLU A 450 3.13 -22.73 -19.39
N GLY A 451 4.31 -23.03 -18.85
CA GLY A 451 5.43 -22.08 -18.77
C GLY A 451 5.05 -20.77 -18.10
N ILE A 452 5.31 -19.66 -18.80
CA ILE A 452 5.19 -18.31 -18.27
C ILE A 452 3.75 -17.91 -17.98
N ASP A 453 2.80 -18.39 -18.77
CA ASP A 453 1.37 -18.08 -18.62
C ASP A 453 0.81 -18.73 -17.36
N LEU A 454 1.25 -19.96 -17.07
CA LEU A 454 0.90 -20.66 -15.82
C LEU A 454 1.46 -19.91 -14.60
N VAL A 455 2.71 -19.45 -14.67
CA VAL A 455 3.34 -18.67 -13.59
C VAL A 455 2.58 -17.37 -13.37
N ALA A 456 2.28 -16.61 -14.43
CA ALA A 456 1.53 -15.37 -14.35
C ALA A 456 0.15 -15.61 -13.71
N LYS A 457 -0.60 -16.62 -14.19
CA LYS A 457 -1.94 -16.91 -13.67
C LYS A 457 -1.94 -17.32 -12.19
N ARG A 458 -0.95 -18.11 -11.74
CA ARG A 458 -0.79 -18.44 -10.32
C ARG A 458 -0.59 -17.18 -9.48
N HIS A 459 0.24 -16.24 -9.93
CA HIS A 459 0.46 -14.99 -9.21
C HIS A 459 -0.75 -14.06 -9.23
N GLU A 460 -1.55 -14.05 -10.31
CA GLU A 460 -2.81 -13.29 -10.34
C GLU A 460 -3.80 -13.80 -9.30
N VAL A 461 -4.08 -15.10 -9.28
CA VAL A 461 -5.01 -15.70 -8.30
C VAL A 461 -4.48 -15.56 -6.88
N TRP A 462 -3.17 -15.69 -6.66
CA TRP A 462 -2.56 -15.41 -5.37
C TRP A 462 -2.79 -13.95 -4.94
N THR A 463 -2.58 -13.00 -5.85
CA THR A 463 -2.73 -11.56 -5.57
C THR A 463 -4.18 -11.22 -5.25
N GLU A 464 -5.13 -11.73 -6.04
CA GLU A 464 -6.58 -11.60 -5.82
C GLU A 464 -6.98 -12.04 -4.40
N CYS A 465 -6.62 -13.27 -4.01
CA CYS A 465 -6.97 -13.85 -2.72
C CYS A 465 -6.26 -13.18 -1.55
N THR A 466 -4.99 -12.83 -1.74
CA THR A 466 -4.18 -12.14 -0.72
C THR A 466 -4.68 -10.73 -0.46
N LEU A 467 -4.94 -9.93 -1.51
CA LEU A 467 -5.42 -8.56 -1.37
C LEU A 467 -6.82 -8.52 -0.74
N ALA A 468 -7.73 -9.42 -1.11
CA ALA A 468 -9.05 -9.49 -0.48
C ALA A 468 -8.96 -9.72 1.05
N LYS A 469 -8.11 -10.65 1.50
CA LYS A 469 -7.87 -10.90 2.92
C LYS A 469 -7.22 -9.71 3.63
N ILE A 470 -6.16 -9.14 3.04
CA ILE A 470 -5.47 -7.98 3.62
C ILE A 470 -6.42 -6.79 3.73
N LEU A 471 -7.18 -6.48 2.69
CA LEU A 471 -8.10 -5.35 2.70
C LEU A 471 -9.24 -5.54 3.70
N ASN A 472 -9.77 -6.75 3.88
CA ASN A 472 -10.72 -7.01 4.96
C ASN A 472 -10.12 -6.71 6.34
N GLN A 473 -8.85 -7.07 6.58
CA GLN A 473 -8.16 -6.70 7.82
C GLN A 473 -7.95 -5.18 7.94
N VAL A 474 -7.68 -4.47 6.83
CA VAL A 474 -7.59 -2.99 6.79
C VAL A 474 -8.93 -2.38 7.15
N PHE A 475 -10.03 -2.82 6.54
CA PHE A 475 -11.37 -2.30 6.79
C PHE A 475 -11.80 -2.51 8.23
N LEU A 476 -11.53 -3.69 8.80
CA LEU A 476 -11.75 -3.96 10.22
C LEU A 476 -10.96 -2.98 11.10
N THR A 477 -9.65 -2.85 10.85
CA THR A 477 -8.76 -1.95 11.63
C THR A 477 -9.22 -0.48 11.54
N ALA A 478 -9.68 -0.05 10.36
CA ALA A 478 -10.19 1.30 10.14
C ALA A 478 -11.52 1.51 10.89
N LYS A 479 -12.48 0.59 10.72
CA LYS A 479 -13.80 0.66 11.35
C LYS A 479 -13.73 0.58 12.87
N GLU A 480 -12.79 -0.18 13.44
CA GLU A 480 -12.54 -0.19 14.89
C GLU A 480 -12.27 1.20 15.47
N LYS A 481 -11.60 2.08 14.71
CA LYS A 481 -11.33 3.46 15.14
C LYS A 481 -12.44 4.44 14.75
N LEU A 482 -13.06 4.24 13.60
CA LEU A 482 -14.05 5.17 13.04
C LEU A 482 -15.45 4.97 13.62
N CYS A 483 -15.76 3.77 14.11
CA CYS A 483 -17.11 3.34 14.44
C CYS A 483 -17.22 2.90 15.91
N PRO A 484 -17.21 3.84 16.88
CA PRO A 484 -17.20 3.53 18.31
C PRO A 484 -18.48 2.85 18.80
N LEU A 485 -19.57 2.91 18.03
CA LEU A 485 -20.86 2.29 18.35
C LEU A 485 -21.02 0.88 17.76
N GLY A 486 -19.97 0.35 17.14
CA GLY A 486 -19.99 -0.92 16.42
C GLY A 486 -19.97 -0.73 14.90
N PHE A 487 -19.60 -1.81 14.21
CA PHE A 487 -19.47 -1.83 12.75
C PHE A 487 -19.81 -3.20 12.18
N ASN A 488 -20.18 -3.22 10.91
CA ASN A 488 -20.53 -4.42 10.17
C ASN A 488 -19.27 -5.22 9.79
N THR A 489 -19.28 -6.50 10.12
CA THR A 489 -18.20 -7.47 9.86
C THR A 489 -18.58 -8.53 8.81
N HIS A 490 -19.76 -8.41 8.19
CA HIS A 490 -20.24 -9.36 7.20
C HIS A 490 -19.44 -9.27 5.90
N GLN A 491 -18.86 -10.39 5.45
CA GLN A 491 -18.12 -10.52 4.19
C GLN A 491 -19.08 -10.81 3.02
N GLY A 492 -19.80 -9.77 2.59
CA GLY A 492 -20.88 -9.89 1.60
C GLY A 492 -20.73 -9.02 0.36
N LEU A 493 -19.65 -8.25 0.23
CA LEU A 493 -19.42 -7.37 -0.92
C LEU A 493 -18.75 -8.15 -2.06
N PRO A 494 -19.48 -8.52 -3.14
CA PRO A 494 -18.90 -9.31 -4.22
C PRO A 494 -17.92 -8.47 -5.05
N MET A 495 -16.84 -9.10 -5.51
CA MET A 495 -15.91 -8.54 -6.50
C MET A 495 -15.98 -9.30 -7.82
N SER A 496 -17.08 -10.03 -8.06
CA SER A 496 -17.35 -10.76 -9.31
C SER A 496 -18.26 -9.99 -10.28
N GLU A 497 -18.59 -8.75 -9.95
CA GLU A 497 -19.49 -7.92 -10.73
C GLU A 497 -18.70 -7.11 -11.77
N PRO A 498 -19.24 -6.89 -12.97
CA PRO A 498 -18.52 -6.21 -14.06
C PRO A 498 -18.29 -4.72 -13.79
N HIS A 499 -19.00 -4.14 -12.83
CA HIS A 499 -18.98 -2.72 -12.50
C HIS A 499 -18.89 -2.50 -11.00
N GLN A 500 -18.28 -1.38 -10.62
CA GLN A 500 -18.32 -0.89 -9.24
C GLN A 500 -19.77 -0.76 -8.77
N ARG A 501 -20.04 -1.26 -7.57
CA ARG A 501 -21.32 -1.02 -6.89
C ARG A 501 -21.44 0.43 -6.48
N ASP A 502 -22.67 0.93 -6.44
CA ASP A 502 -22.96 2.27 -5.93
C ASP A 502 -22.62 2.42 -4.45
N SER A 503 -22.74 1.34 -3.68
CA SER A 503 -22.54 1.31 -2.23
C SER A 503 -22.02 -0.04 -1.73
N ALA A 504 -21.19 0.01 -0.68
CA ALA A 504 -20.76 -1.13 0.11
C ALA A 504 -21.77 -1.52 1.21
N LEU A 505 -22.84 -0.73 1.41
CA LEU A 505 -23.91 -1.04 2.34
C LEU A 505 -24.74 -2.25 1.85
N PRO A 506 -25.42 -2.97 2.77
CA PRO A 506 -26.36 -4.02 2.39
C PRO A 506 -27.42 -3.50 1.42
N GLY A 507 -27.59 -4.19 0.29
CA GLY A 507 -28.57 -3.82 -0.73
C GLY A 507 -28.11 -2.80 -1.77
N GLY A 508 -26.83 -2.37 -1.76
CA GLY A 508 -26.24 -1.68 -2.91
C GLY A 508 -26.42 -2.49 -4.20
N ALA A 509 -26.26 -1.85 -5.36
CA ALA A 509 -26.38 -2.51 -6.65
C ALA A 509 -25.17 -2.18 -7.54
N PRO A 510 -24.80 -3.05 -8.49
CA PRO A 510 -23.89 -2.66 -9.56
C PRO A 510 -24.44 -1.42 -10.26
N LYS A 511 -23.59 -0.45 -10.58
CA LYS A 511 -24.01 0.68 -11.42
C LYS A 511 -24.41 0.17 -12.81
N GLU A 512 -25.62 0.51 -13.26
CA GLU A 512 -26.04 0.35 -14.65
C GLU A 512 -25.38 1.46 -15.49
N TYR A 513 -24.74 1.10 -16.59
CA TYR A 513 -24.17 2.04 -17.56
C TYR A 513 -25.02 2.13 -18.83
#